data_AF-A0A1S3RZ75-F1
#
_entry.id   AF-A0A1S3RZ75-F1
#
_cell.length_a   1.000
_cell.length_b   1.000
_cell.length_c   1.000
_cell.angle_alpha   90.00
_cell.angle_beta   90.00
_cell.angle_gamma   90.00
#
_symmetry.space_group_name_H-M   'P 1'
#
loop_
_entity.id
_entity.type
_entity.pdbx_description
1 polymer ?
#
loop_
_entity_poly.entity_id
_entity_poly.type
_entity_poly.pdbx_seq_one_letter_code
_entity_poly.pdbx_strand_id
1 'polypeptide(L)'
;MWTLNPLESGGVTHYLLPGKEYVVGRKNCEVILPNDQSISRAHAHLTATDQALTLKDSSKYGTFVNEERLSGDTPRSLTAGDRVTFGVFHSKFSVQQVTVVVCSSCVDNEGKVSLSQTLQLLGGRLTNTWTQDCTHLVMPTVKVTIKTICALLCCRPIVKQEFFTELTKALQQKQPPPKAESFFPEIDEPSLNKDEVDLTERPERKELFTGKTFLFLNAKQVLACLSLTLQTGTGLPLSLTLQTNQHFKVHALNTTCVDLTVKCLLTSP
;
A
#
# COMPACT_ATOMS: atom_id res chain seq x y z
N MET A 1 -3.79 8.30 5.37
CA MET A 1 -2.99 9.14 6.31
C MET A 1 -2.03 10.05 5.55
N TRP A 2 -1.39 10.99 6.26
CA TRP A 2 -0.35 11.87 5.72
C TRP A 2 1.00 11.57 6.36
N THR A 3 2.09 11.95 5.68
CA THR A 3 3.46 11.81 6.20
C THR A 3 4.27 13.07 5.96
N LEU A 4 5.14 13.40 6.91
CA LEU A 4 6.22 14.36 6.75
C LEU A 4 7.52 13.56 6.62
N ASN A 5 8.05 13.49 5.41
CA ASN A 5 9.32 12.83 5.15
C ASN A 5 10.45 13.85 5.21
N PRO A 6 11.48 13.62 6.03
CA PRO A 6 12.61 14.54 6.16
C PRO A 6 13.37 14.64 4.84
N LEU A 7 13.80 15.84 4.48
CA LEU A 7 14.67 16.05 3.32
C LEU A 7 16.15 15.88 3.66
N GLU A 8 16.50 15.90 4.95
CA GLU A 8 17.86 15.66 5.42
C GLU A 8 18.11 14.18 5.73
N SER A 9 19.35 13.74 5.48
CA SER A 9 19.80 12.39 5.78
C SER A 9 19.75 12.11 7.29
N GLY A 10 19.13 11.00 7.69
CA GLY A 10 19.04 10.58 9.09
C GLY A 10 17.86 11.20 9.86
N GLY A 11 17.02 12.00 9.21
CA GLY A 11 15.75 12.41 9.79
C GLY A 11 14.77 11.23 9.94
N VAL A 12 13.71 11.45 10.73
CA VAL A 12 12.64 10.45 10.94
C VAL A 12 11.37 10.91 10.22
N THR A 13 10.70 9.97 9.54
CA THR A 13 9.36 10.22 8.97
C THR A 13 8.32 10.33 10.08
N HIS A 14 7.50 11.37 10.04
CA HIS A 14 6.37 11.53 10.95
C HIS A 14 5.07 11.15 10.26
N TYR A 15 4.32 10.22 10.86
CA TYR A 15 3.03 9.77 10.37
C TYR A 15 1.90 10.53 11.03
N LEU A 16 1.03 11.13 10.22
CA LEU A 16 -0.10 11.94 10.65
C LEU A 16 -1.38 11.16 10.35
N LEU A 17 -1.87 10.43 11.35
CA LEU A 17 -3.16 9.75 11.34
C LEU A 17 -4.31 10.77 11.22
N PRO A 18 -5.38 10.43 10.48
CA PRO A 18 -6.54 11.29 10.31
C PRO A 18 -7.30 11.51 11.63
N GLY A 19 -8.03 12.63 11.70
CA GLY A 19 -8.83 12.99 12.87
C GLY A 19 -7.99 13.43 14.08
N LYS A 20 -6.72 13.73 13.87
CA LYS A 20 -5.79 14.17 14.91
C LYS A 20 -5.17 15.52 14.59
N GLU A 21 -4.89 16.25 15.66
CA GLU A 21 -4.08 17.46 15.64
C GLU A 21 -2.68 17.14 16.15
N TYR A 22 -1.68 17.78 15.54
CA TYR A 22 -0.28 17.60 15.86
C TYR A 22 0.35 18.97 16.07
N VAL A 23 1.00 19.15 17.22
CA VAL A 23 1.90 20.28 17.41
C VAL A 23 3.28 19.88 16.90
N VAL A 24 3.86 20.74 16.07
CA VAL A 24 5.27 20.69 15.69
C VAL A 24 6.02 21.62 16.63
N GLY A 25 7.11 21.16 17.24
CA GLY A 25 7.86 22.01 18.15
C GLY A 25 9.15 21.39 18.67
N ARG A 26 9.91 22.20 19.42
CA ARG A 26 11.25 21.83 19.89
C ARG A 26 11.22 20.86 21.07
N LYS A 27 10.15 20.86 21.86
CA LYS A 27 10.03 20.03 23.07
C LYS A 27 8.56 19.82 23.45
N ASN A 28 8.22 18.63 23.96
CA ASN A 28 6.88 18.26 24.45
C ASN A 28 5.76 18.41 23.40
N CYS A 29 6.00 17.91 22.18
CA CYS A 29 5.06 18.00 21.05
C CYS A 29 4.84 16.65 20.39
N GLU A 30 3.84 16.56 19.52
CA GLU A 30 3.58 15.35 18.75
C GLU A 30 4.71 15.10 17.73
N VAL A 31 5.14 16.17 17.04
CA VAL A 31 6.29 16.18 16.12
C VAL A 31 7.41 16.99 16.78
N ILE A 32 8.42 16.28 17.30
CA ILE A 32 9.52 16.89 18.06
C ILE A 32 10.73 17.09 17.17
N LEU A 33 11.19 18.34 17.07
CA LEU A 33 12.36 18.77 16.30
C LEU A 33 13.40 19.38 17.26
N PRO A 34 14.14 18.55 18.03
CA PRO A 34 14.88 19.04 19.19
C PRO A 34 16.20 19.73 18.83
N ASN A 35 16.80 19.37 17.69
CA ASN A 35 18.14 19.78 17.29
C ASN A 35 18.16 21.11 16.52
N ASP A 36 17.00 21.73 16.31
CA ASP A 36 16.87 22.98 15.56
C ASP A 36 16.49 24.12 16.50
N GLN A 37 17.45 25.02 16.75
CA GLN A 37 17.29 26.13 17.70
C GLN A 37 16.29 27.19 17.22
N SER A 38 16.00 27.24 15.91
CA SER A 38 15.01 28.14 15.33
C SER A 38 13.56 27.65 15.53
N ILE A 39 13.37 26.43 16.04
CA ILE A 39 12.05 25.89 16.34
C ILE A 39 11.55 26.41 17.71
N SER A 40 10.32 26.90 17.74
CA SER A 40 9.64 27.33 18.97
C SER A 40 9.24 26.11 19.79
N ARG A 41 8.94 26.29 21.09
CA ARG A 41 8.43 25.17 21.91
C ARG A 41 7.14 24.58 21.33
N ALA A 42 6.20 25.44 20.95
CA ALA A 42 5.09 25.12 20.04
C ALA A 42 5.25 26.02 18.80
N HIS A 43 5.59 25.41 17.66
CA HIS A 43 6.00 26.13 16.45
C HIS A 43 4.85 26.22 15.44
N ALA A 44 4.20 25.10 15.15
CA ALA A 44 3.09 25.06 14.22
C ALA A 44 2.09 23.98 14.62
N HIS A 45 0.87 24.10 14.11
CA HIS A 45 -0.21 23.13 14.31
C HIS A 45 -0.57 22.52 12.97
N LEU A 46 -0.66 21.19 12.93
CA LEU A 46 -1.10 20.41 11.78
C LEU A 46 -2.41 19.71 12.13
N THR A 47 -3.40 19.83 11.27
CA THR A 47 -4.66 19.08 11.40
C THR A 47 -4.78 18.14 10.20
N ALA A 48 -4.76 16.83 10.47
CA ALA A 48 -4.83 15.80 9.44
C ALA A 48 -6.25 15.21 9.38
N THR A 49 -6.82 15.14 8.18
CA THR A 49 -8.03 14.38 7.89
C THR A 49 -7.72 13.32 6.82
N ASP A 50 -8.71 12.51 6.45
CA ASP A 50 -8.55 11.51 5.40
C ASP A 50 -8.20 12.14 4.03
N GLN A 51 -8.63 13.39 3.81
CA GLN A 51 -8.55 14.04 2.50
C GLN A 51 -7.64 15.27 2.48
N ALA A 52 -7.41 15.91 3.63
CA ALA A 52 -6.70 17.17 3.69
C ALA A 52 -5.71 17.20 4.85
N LEU A 53 -4.66 17.98 4.67
CA LEU A 53 -3.70 18.34 5.72
C LEU A 53 -3.63 19.86 5.76
N THR A 54 -3.89 20.46 6.91
CA THR A 54 -3.76 21.91 7.08
C THR A 54 -2.63 22.23 8.05
N LEU A 55 -1.98 23.36 7.84
CA LEU A 55 -0.83 23.83 8.60
C LEU A 55 -1.03 25.28 9.03
N LYS A 56 -0.89 25.56 10.33
CA LYS A 56 -0.94 26.91 10.90
C LYS A 56 0.35 27.21 11.64
N ASP A 57 1.03 28.30 11.27
CA ASP A 57 2.24 28.78 11.93
C ASP A 57 1.90 29.57 13.20
N SER A 58 2.65 29.36 14.27
CA SER A 58 2.56 30.16 15.51
C SER A 58 3.96 30.49 16.06
N SER A 59 4.96 30.47 15.18
CA SER A 59 6.37 30.48 15.56
C SER A 59 7.02 31.86 15.52
N LYS A 60 8.21 31.96 16.14
CA LYS A 60 9.01 33.18 16.12
C LYS A 60 9.70 33.38 14.77
N TYR A 61 10.23 32.30 14.18
CA TYR A 61 11.07 32.36 12.98
C TYR A 61 10.31 32.04 11.69
N GLY A 62 9.02 31.71 11.79
CA GLY A 62 8.15 31.42 10.67
C GLY A 62 8.15 29.95 10.26
N THR A 63 7.08 29.57 9.58
CA THR A 63 6.97 28.33 8.81
C THR A 63 6.83 28.68 7.33
N PHE A 64 7.42 27.88 6.45
CA PHE A 64 7.44 28.10 5.00
C PHE A 64 6.87 26.89 4.28
N VAL A 65 6.09 27.13 3.23
CA VAL A 65 5.57 26.10 2.32
C VAL A 65 6.01 26.47 0.91
N ASN A 66 6.78 25.58 0.27
CA ASN A 66 7.41 25.82 -1.03
C ASN A 66 8.20 27.15 -1.07
N GLU A 67 9.01 27.39 -0.05
CA GLU A 67 9.80 28.62 0.18
C GLU A 67 8.97 29.90 0.46
N GLU A 68 7.65 29.81 0.45
CA GLU A 68 6.76 30.93 0.79
C GLU A 68 6.42 30.92 2.29
N ARG A 69 6.71 32.02 2.98
CA ARG A 69 6.41 32.16 4.41
C ARG A 69 4.90 32.23 4.64
N LEU A 70 4.41 31.46 5.60
CA LEU A 70 3.01 31.51 6.01
C LEU A 70 2.67 32.80 6.75
N SER A 71 1.45 33.31 6.53
CA SER A 71 0.82 34.30 7.40
C SER A 71 0.34 33.59 8.67
N GLY A 72 0.94 33.89 9.83
CA GLY A 72 0.73 33.16 11.09
C GLY A 72 -0.74 32.99 11.53
N ASP A 73 -1.64 33.87 11.11
CA ASP A 73 -3.03 33.80 11.53
C ASP A 73 -3.92 32.89 10.67
N THR A 74 -3.49 32.51 9.47
CA THR A 74 -4.33 31.76 8.51
C THR A 74 -3.78 30.36 8.25
N PRO A 75 -4.56 29.28 8.52
CA PRO A 75 -4.17 27.93 8.13
C PRO A 75 -4.00 27.81 6.61
N ARG A 76 -2.92 27.16 6.16
CA ARG A 76 -2.68 26.79 4.75
C ARG A 76 -3.01 25.32 4.54
N SER A 77 -3.76 25.01 3.49
CA SER A 77 -3.96 23.64 3.03
C SER A 77 -2.69 23.14 2.32
N LEU A 78 -2.25 21.94 2.68
CA LEU A 78 -1.11 21.26 2.08
C LEU A 78 -1.59 20.18 1.11
N THR A 79 -0.77 19.92 0.11
CA THR A 79 -0.97 18.89 -0.92
C THR A 79 0.23 17.94 -0.95
N ALA A 80 0.02 16.73 -1.47
CA ALA A 80 1.10 15.77 -1.62
C ALA A 80 2.16 16.34 -2.58
N GLY A 81 3.43 16.31 -2.15
CA GLY A 81 4.56 16.91 -2.86
C GLY A 81 5.02 18.26 -2.29
N ASP A 82 4.19 18.94 -1.49
CA ASP A 82 4.57 20.22 -0.88
C ASP A 82 5.80 20.07 0.02
N ARG A 83 6.68 21.07 -0.02
CA ARG A 83 7.84 21.17 0.86
C ARG A 83 7.53 22.10 2.00
N VAL A 84 7.68 21.63 3.23
CA VAL A 84 7.45 22.41 4.44
C VAL A 84 8.78 22.59 5.17
N THR A 85 9.10 23.84 5.50
CA THR A 85 10.26 24.19 6.32
C THR A 85 9.77 24.85 7.60
N PHE A 86 10.12 24.27 8.75
CA PHE A 86 9.88 24.88 10.05
C PHE A 86 11.12 25.64 10.49
N GLY A 87 10.97 26.91 10.89
CA GLY A 87 12.10 27.75 11.26
C GLY A 87 13.00 28.06 10.07
N VAL A 88 14.30 28.24 10.32
CA VAL A 88 15.26 28.78 9.33
C VAL A 88 16.52 27.93 9.15
N PHE A 89 16.61 26.76 9.78
CA PHE A 89 17.75 25.86 9.66
C PHE A 89 17.41 24.60 8.85
N HIS A 90 17.29 23.46 9.55
CA HIS A 90 17.43 22.11 9.00
C HIS A 90 16.11 21.34 8.95
N SER A 91 15.08 21.87 9.60
CA SER A 91 13.77 21.22 9.73
C SER A 91 12.92 21.29 8.45
N LYS A 92 13.37 20.59 7.40
CA LYS A 92 12.77 20.57 6.06
C LYS A 92 12.15 19.21 5.75
N PHE A 93 10.91 19.21 5.26
CA PHE A 93 10.12 18.01 5.02
C PHE A 93 9.40 18.08 3.67
N SER A 94 9.20 16.93 3.03
CA SER A 94 8.20 16.77 1.98
C SER A 94 6.94 16.12 2.54
N VAL A 95 5.79 16.67 2.16
CA VAL A 95 4.47 16.14 2.49
C VAL A 95 4.13 15.04 1.50
N GLN A 96 3.67 13.88 1.98
CA GLN A 96 3.09 12.85 1.13
C GLN A 96 1.79 12.31 1.72
N GLN A 97 0.84 11.99 0.85
CA GLN A 97 -0.37 11.27 1.21
C GLN A 97 -0.14 9.78 1.01
N VAL A 98 -0.37 8.99 2.05
CA VAL A 98 -0.28 7.53 2.01
C VAL A 98 -1.69 6.96 2.13
N THR A 99 -2.16 6.35 1.05
CA THR A 99 -3.45 5.68 0.99
C THR A 99 -3.28 4.19 1.24
N VAL A 100 -4.02 3.64 2.20
CA VAL A 100 -4.02 2.20 2.49
C VAL A 100 -5.32 1.61 1.94
N VAL A 101 -5.22 0.84 0.86
CA VAL A 101 -6.36 0.11 0.29
C VAL A 101 -6.08 -1.37 0.43
N VAL A 102 -6.93 -2.08 1.17
CA VAL A 102 -6.72 -3.48 1.48
C VAL A 102 -7.80 -4.31 0.84
N CYS A 103 -7.41 -5.32 0.06
CA CYS A 103 -8.34 -6.36 -0.37
C CYS A 103 -8.31 -7.51 0.65
N SER A 104 -9.47 -8.08 0.98
CA SER A 104 -9.52 -9.30 1.82
C SER A 104 -9.81 -10.54 0.98
N SER A 105 -9.19 -11.67 1.34
CA SER A 105 -9.47 -12.99 0.80
C SER A 105 -9.55 -14.01 1.92
N CYS A 106 -10.57 -14.88 1.90
CA CYS A 106 -10.76 -15.92 2.92
C CYS A 106 -10.84 -15.40 4.37
N VAL A 107 -11.17 -14.12 4.56
CA VAL A 107 -11.49 -13.52 5.86
C VAL A 107 -12.99 -13.66 6.09
N ASP A 108 -13.38 -14.06 7.31
CA ASP A 108 -14.76 -14.15 7.73
C ASP A 108 -15.39 -12.75 7.97
N ASN A 109 -16.68 -12.72 8.31
CA ASN A 109 -17.38 -11.45 8.47
C ASN A 109 -16.90 -10.66 9.69
N GLU A 110 -16.60 -11.35 10.79
CA GLU A 110 -16.09 -10.71 12.02
C GLU A 110 -14.71 -10.09 11.78
N GLY A 111 -13.79 -10.84 11.15
CA GLY A 111 -12.47 -10.36 10.77
C GLY A 111 -12.55 -9.18 9.80
N LYS A 112 -13.48 -9.17 8.84
CA LYS A 112 -13.69 -8.01 7.94
C LYS A 112 -14.14 -6.76 8.68
N VAL A 113 -15.03 -6.89 9.67
CA VAL A 113 -15.50 -5.76 10.48
C VAL A 113 -14.32 -5.19 11.29
N SER A 114 -13.58 -6.04 12.00
CA SER A 114 -12.40 -5.65 12.78
C SER A 114 -11.32 -4.99 11.92
N LEU A 115 -11.01 -5.60 10.76
CA LEU A 115 -10.04 -5.06 9.81
C LEU A 115 -10.50 -3.71 9.25
N SER A 116 -11.77 -3.57 8.89
CA SER A 116 -12.32 -2.30 8.38
C SER A 116 -12.18 -1.17 9.42
N GLN A 117 -12.48 -1.44 10.69
CA GLN A 117 -12.32 -0.47 11.78
C GLN A 117 -10.85 -0.07 11.96
N THR A 118 -9.94 -1.04 11.95
CA THR A 118 -8.50 -0.79 12.07
C THR A 118 -7.99 0.07 10.91
N LEU A 119 -8.41 -0.21 9.68
CA LEU A 119 -8.02 0.55 8.51
C LEU A 119 -8.55 1.99 8.51
N GLN A 120 -9.76 2.22 9.04
CA GLN A 120 -10.29 3.57 9.18
C GLN A 120 -9.40 4.46 10.06
N LEU A 121 -8.79 3.92 11.12
CA LEU A 121 -7.84 4.67 11.97
C LEU A 121 -6.58 5.12 11.22
N LEU A 122 -6.23 4.44 10.12
CA LEU A 122 -5.11 4.77 9.24
C LEU A 122 -5.53 5.69 8.07
N GLY A 123 -6.82 6.02 7.97
CA GLY A 123 -7.41 6.66 6.78
C GLY A 123 -7.37 5.74 5.56
N GLY A 124 -7.41 4.43 5.80
CA GLY A 124 -7.46 3.38 4.80
C GLY A 124 -8.86 2.79 4.65
N ARG A 125 -9.01 1.88 3.70
CA ARG A 125 -10.29 1.20 3.45
C ARG A 125 -10.13 -0.25 3.07
N LEU A 126 -11.16 -1.03 3.39
CA LEU A 126 -11.32 -2.43 2.99
C LEU A 126 -12.12 -2.54 1.70
N THR A 127 -11.68 -3.38 0.76
CA THR A 127 -12.41 -3.75 -0.45
C THR A 127 -12.54 -5.27 -0.58
N ASN A 128 -13.63 -5.71 -1.20
CA ASN A 128 -13.86 -7.12 -1.54
C ASN A 128 -13.44 -7.46 -2.97
N THR A 129 -13.07 -6.46 -3.77
CA THR A 129 -12.64 -6.62 -5.17
C THR A 129 -11.22 -6.09 -5.30
N TRP A 130 -10.34 -6.86 -5.94
CA TRP A 130 -8.99 -6.38 -6.22
C TRP A 130 -9.02 -5.30 -7.30
N THR A 131 -8.20 -4.28 -7.12
CA THR A 131 -8.07 -3.13 -8.01
C THR A 131 -6.60 -2.68 -7.99
N GLN A 132 -6.15 -1.89 -8.98
CA GLN A 132 -4.74 -1.49 -9.09
C GLN A 132 -4.23 -0.63 -7.92
N ASP A 133 -5.15 0.09 -7.26
CA ASP A 133 -4.87 0.89 -6.08
C ASP A 133 -4.83 0.07 -4.79
N CYS A 134 -5.15 -1.23 -4.84
CA CYS A 134 -4.91 -2.14 -3.72
C CYS A 134 -3.42 -2.15 -3.37
N THR A 135 -3.16 -1.89 -2.09
CA THR A 135 -1.82 -1.82 -1.51
C THR A 135 -1.41 -3.13 -0.87
N HIS A 136 -2.38 -3.89 -0.33
CA HIS A 136 -2.15 -5.14 0.39
C HIS A 136 -3.28 -6.13 0.12
N LEU A 137 -2.95 -7.41 0.17
CA LEU A 137 -3.93 -8.49 0.32
C LEU A 137 -3.88 -9.02 1.75
N VAL A 138 -5.03 -9.06 2.42
CA VAL A 138 -5.15 -9.71 3.73
C VAL A 138 -5.82 -11.07 3.60
N MET A 139 -5.18 -12.07 4.21
CA MET A 139 -5.71 -13.42 4.35
C MET A 139 -5.15 -14.10 5.61
N PRO A 140 -5.93 -14.95 6.29
CA PRO A 140 -5.46 -15.68 7.48
C PRO A 140 -4.47 -16.79 7.10
N THR A 141 -4.78 -17.53 6.05
CA THR A 141 -3.92 -18.54 5.42
C THR A 141 -3.90 -18.33 3.91
N VAL A 142 -2.80 -18.66 3.27
CA VAL A 142 -2.68 -18.56 1.81
C VAL A 142 -3.43 -19.70 1.16
N LYS A 143 -4.40 -19.32 0.33
CA LYS A 143 -5.05 -20.18 -0.67
C LYS A 143 -4.87 -19.53 -2.03
N VAL A 144 -4.75 -20.33 -3.09
CA VAL A 144 -4.57 -19.76 -4.42
C VAL A 144 -5.88 -19.25 -4.98
N THR A 145 -6.23 -18.03 -4.59
CA THR A 145 -7.36 -17.30 -5.14
C THR A 145 -6.91 -16.36 -6.26
N ILE A 146 -7.86 -15.90 -7.09
CA ILE A 146 -7.62 -14.85 -8.09
C ILE A 146 -6.95 -13.62 -7.46
N LYS A 147 -7.36 -13.23 -6.25
CA LYS A 147 -6.78 -12.09 -5.52
C LYS A 147 -5.32 -12.31 -5.15
N THR A 148 -4.94 -13.54 -4.83
CA THR A 148 -3.55 -13.93 -4.56
C THR A 148 -2.71 -13.71 -5.80
N ILE A 149 -3.17 -14.20 -6.95
CA ILE A 149 -2.51 -13.98 -8.24
C ILE A 149 -2.40 -12.49 -8.54
N CYS A 150 -3.48 -11.72 -8.38
CA CYS A 150 -3.46 -10.27 -8.59
C CYS A 150 -2.40 -9.58 -7.71
N ALA A 151 -2.34 -9.93 -6.42
CA ALA A 151 -1.37 -9.36 -5.50
C ALA A 151 0.07 -9.64 -5.92
N LEU A 152 0.37 -10.89 -6.28
CA LEU A 152 1.71 -11.30 -6.73
C LEU A 152 2.14 -10.59 -8.02
N LEU A 153 1.24 -10.50 -9.00
CA LEU A 153 1.49 -9.81 -10.27
C LEU A 153 1.67 -8.30 -10.08
N CYS A 154 0.97 -7.71 -9.13
CA CYS A 154 1.12 -6.29 -8.79
C CYS A 154 2.32 -6.01 -7.88
N CYS A 155 3.06 -7.05 -7.47
CA CYS A 155 4.10 -6.99 -6.43
C CYS A 155 3.57 -6.31 -5.16
N ARG A 156 2.42 -6.78 -4.66
CA ARG A 156 1.81 -6.30 -3.43
C ARG A 156 1.98 -7.35 -2.33
N PRO A 157 2.24 -6.92 -1.10
CA PRO A 157 2.39 -7.81 0.04
C PRO A 157 1.08 -8.55 0.35
N ILE A 158 1.24 -9.80 0.76
CA ILE A 158 0.18 -10.66 1.29
C ILE A 158 0.47 -10.84 2.78
N VAL A 159 -0.43 -10.38 3.65
CA VAL A 159 -0.21 -10.33 5.11
C VAL A 159 -1.39 -10.86 5.89
N LYS A 160 -1.15 -11.31 7.14
CA LYS A 160 -2.21 -11.55 8.12
C LYS A 160 -2.79 -10.21 8.62
N GLN A 161 -3.99 -10.23 9.22
CA GLN A 161 -4.66 -9.00 9.67
C GLN A 161 -3.86 -8.26 10.77
N GLU A 162 -3.10 -9.01 11.57
CA GLU A 162 -2.31 -8.53 12.71
C GLU A 162 -1.29 -7.47 12.29
N PHE A 163 -0.85 -7.49 11.03
CA PHE A 163 -0.01 -6.44 10.46
C PHE A 163 -0.63 -5.05 10.64
N PHE A 164 -1.93 -4.89 10.35
CA PHE A 164 -2.60 -3.59 10.44
C PHE A 164 -2.87 -3.18 11.89
N THR A 165 -3.09 -4.16 12.78
CA THR A 165 -3.20 -3.91 14.22
C THR A 165 -1.87 -3.38 14.77
N GLU A 166 -0.76 -4.06 14.48
CA GLU A 166 0.57 -3.65 14.92
C GLU A 166 1.04 -2.36 14.24
N LEU A 167 0.70 -2.14 12.95
CA LEU A 167 0.96 -0.88 12.27
C LEU A 167 0.25 0.28 12.98
N THR A 168 -1.04 0.14 13.27
CA THR A 168 -1.82 1.18 13.97
C THR A 168 -1.21 1.49 15.34
N LYS A 169 -0.86 0.45 16.11
CA LYS A 169 -0.23 0.58 17.42
C LYS A 169 1.15 1.26 17.33
N ALA A 170 1.99 0.84 16.39
CA ALA A 170 3.31 1.42 16.18
C ALA A 170 3.20 2.92 15.84
N LEU A 171 2.30 3.30 14.93
CA LEU A 171 2.11 4.70 14.55
C LEU A 171 1.57 5.55 15.71
N GLN A 172 0.65 5.03 16.52
CA GLN A 172 0.15 5.72 17.72
C GLN A 172 1.26 5.91 18.78
N GLN A 173 2.19 4.97 18.87
CA GLN A 173 3.33 5.01 19.78
C GLN A 173 4.57 5.70 19.17
N LYS A 174 4.45 6.26 17.96
CA LYS A 174 5.55 6.89 17.20
C LYS A 174 6.77 5.98 17.00
N GLN A 175 6.52 4.69 16.85
CA GLN A 175 7.53 3.68 16.54
C GLN A 175 7.61 3.45 15.02
N PRO A 176 8.72 2.90 14.51
CA PRO A 176 8.81 2.54 13.10
C PRO A 176 7.71 1.55 12.70
N PRO A 177 7.17 1.65 11.46
CA PRO A 177 6.15 0.72 11.00
C PRO A 177 6.71 -0.72 10.96
N PRO A 178 5.88 -1.73 11.27
CA PRO A 178 6.28 -3.12 11.14
C PRO A 178 6.61 -3.47 9.68
N LYS A 179 7.49 -4.44 9.52
CA LYS A 179 7.83 -5.05 8.23
C LYS A 179 6.71 -6.00 7.81
N ALA A 180 6.20 -5.87 6.59
CA ALA A 180 5.10 -6.71 6.09
C ALA A 180 5.50 -8.19 6.04
N GLU A 181 6.77 -8.46 5.75
CA GLU A 181 7.35 -9.81 5.67
C GLU A 181 7.28 -10.57 7.00
N SER A 182 7.23 -9.84 8.13
CA SER A 182 7.07 -10.44 9.46
C SER A 182 5.65 -10.95 9.73
N PHE A 183 4.69 -10.66 8.85
CA PHE A 183 3.28 -11.01 9.02
C PHE A 183 2.78 -11.89 7.88
N PHE A 184 3.67 -12.71 7.32
CA PHE A 184 3.33 -13.59 6.23
C PHE A 184 2.31 -14.69 6.66
N PRO A 185 1.21 -14.89 5.93
CA PRO A 185 0.26 -15.96 6.22
C PRO A 185 0.82 -17.33 5.91
N GLU A 186 0.46 -18.33 6.71
CA GLU A 186 0.87 -19.71 6.46
C GLU A 186 0.20 -20.26 5.21
N ILE A 187 0.94 -21.07 4.43
CA ILE A 187 0.41 -21.70 3.23
C ILE A 187 -0.47 -22.89 3.63
N ASP A 188 -1.74 -22.83 3.22
CA ASP A 188 -2.75 -23.87 3.42
C ASP A 188 -3.40 -24.21 2.06
N GLU A 189 -2.60 -24.81 1.18
CA GLU A 189 -3.01 -25.18 -0.16
C GLU A 189 -2.58 -26.62 -0.49
N PRO A 190 -3.50 -27.59 -0.51
CA PRO A 190 -3.17 -29.00 -0.78
C PRO A 190 -2.54 -29.25 -2.15
N SER A 191 -2.81 -28.36 -3.12
CA SER A 191 -2.31 -28.47 -4.49
C SER A 191 -0.87 -27.96 -4.66
N LEU A 192 -0.24 -27.42 -3.61
CA LEU A 192 1.09 -26.84 -3.65
C LEU A 192 2.05 -27.52 -2.68
N ASN A 193 3.30 -27.67 -3.11
CA ASN A 193 4.40 -28.00 -2.23
C ASN A 193 4.88 -26.72 -1.54
N LYS A 194 4.82 -26.67 -0.20
CA LYS A 194 5.17 -25.47 0.58
C LYS A 194 6.61 -25.00 0.33
N ASP A 195 7.52 -25.92 0.03
CA ASP A 195 8.93 -25.62 -0.19
C ASP A 195 9.20 -25.03 -1.60
N GLU A 196 8.25 -25.13 -2.53
CA GLU A 196 8.38 -24.64 -3.90
C GLU A 196 7.66 -23.30 -4.13
N VAL A 197 6.92 -22.81 -3.13
CA VAL A 197 6.05 -21.64 -3.26
C VAL A 197 6.74 -20.39 -2.74
N ASP A 198 7.02 -19.47 -3.65
CA ASP A 198 7.41 -18.12 -3.33
C ASP A 198 6.24 -17.15 -3.50
N LEU A 199 5.99 -16.40 -2.43
CA LEU A 199 4.94 -15.39 -2.34
C LEU A 199 5.49 -14.01 -1.96
N THR A 200 6.82 -13.88 -1.93
CA THR A 200 7.51 -12.61 -1.69
C THR A 200 7.32 -11.64 -2.85
N GLU A 201 7.60 -10.37 -2.68
CA GLU A 201 7.47 -9.38 -3.76
C GLU A 201 8.57 -9.57 -4.80
N ARG A 202 8.17 -9.89 -6.04
CA ARG A 202 9.09 -10.07 -7.18
C ARG A 202 8.72 -9.18 -8.36
N PRO A 203 9.49 -8.12 -8.65
CA PRO A 203 9.23 -7.20 -9.76
C PRO A 203 9.07 -7.90 -11.12
N GLU A 204 9.80 -8.99 -11.34
CA GLU A 204 9.81 -9.79 -12.57
C GLU A 204 8.42 -10.37 -12.89
N ARG A 205 7.57 -10.57 -11.87
CA ARG A 205 6.20 -11.09 -12.07
C ARG A 205 5.33 -10.16 -12.89
N LYS A 206 5.62 -8.86 -12.93
CA LYS A 206 4.88 -7.89 -13.77
C LYS A 206 5.02 -8.20 -15.26
N GLU A 207 6.13 -8.82 -15.66
CA GLU A 207 6.45 -9.12 -17.05
C GLU A 207 6.26 -10.59 -17.41
N LEU A 208 5.92 -11.45 -16.44
CA LEU A 208 5.85 -12.92 -16.59
C LEU A 208 5.00 -13.38 -17.78
N PHE A 209 3.96 -12.62 -18.09
CA PHE A 209 2.98 -12.95 -19.13
C PHE A 209 3.12 -12.12 -20.41
N THR A 210 4.17 -11.31 -20.51
CA THR A 210 4.48 -10.52 -21.71
C THR A 210 4.69 -11.43 -22.92
N GLY A 211 3.96 -11.15 -24.00
CA GLY A 211 4.04 -11.88 -25.26
C GLY A 211 3.44 -13.29 -25.24
N LYS A 212 2.71 -13.69 -24.19
CA LYS A 212 2.05 -15.00 -24.11
C LYS A 212 0.59 -14.93 -24.56
N THR A 213 0.14 -15.98 -25.25
CA THR A 213 -1.27 -16.18 -25.63
C THR A 213 -1.91 -17.18 -24.67
N PHE A 214 -3.09 -16.83 -24.16
CA PHE A 214 -3.84 -17.66 -23.22
C PHE A 214 -5.06 -18.27 -23.89
N LEU A 215 -5.18 -19.59 -23.77
CA LEU A 215 -6.34 -20.33 -24.25
C LEU A 215 -7.23 -20.69 -23.07
N PHE A 216 -8.52 -20.41 -23.21
CA PHE A 216 -9.51 -20.68 -22.19
C PHE A 216 -10.55 -21.65 -22.71
N LEU A 217 -10.83 -22.68 -21.90
CA LEU A 217 -11.72 -23.78 -22.28
C LEU A 217 -13.19 -23.47 -21.96
N ASN A 218 -13.46 -22.42 -21.18
CA ASN A 218 -14.81 -21.93 -20.95
C ASN A 218 -14.86 -20.42 -20.64
N ALA A 219 -16.05 -19.84 -20.81
CA ALA A 219 -16.30 -18.41 -20.57
C ALA A 219 -16.04 -17.96 -19.12
N LYS A 220 -16.21 -18.83 -18.12
CA LYS A 220 -15.94 -18.48 -16.72
C LYS A 220 -14.45 -18.22 -16.50
N GLN A 221 -13.57 -19.01 -17.13
CA GLN A 221 -12.13 -18.79 -17.06
C GLN A 221 -11.69 -17.50 -17.77
N VAL A 222 -12.31 -17.20 -18.92
CA VAL A 222 -12.08 -15.92 -19.62
C VAL A 222 -12.48 -14.73 -18.75
N LEU A 223 -13.65 -14.77 -18.10
CA LEU A 223 -14.09 -13.69 -17.20
C LEU A 223 -13.18 -13.52 -15.98
N ALA A 224 -12.69 -14.62 -15.40
CA ALA A 224 -11.72 -14.60 -14.30
C ALA A 224 -10.36 -14.02 -14.73
N CYS A 225 -9.94 -14.23 -15.98
CA CYS A 225 -8.68 -13.70 -16.49
C CYS A 225 -8.79 -12.27 -17.02
N LEU A 226 -9.94 -11.90 -17.57
CA LEU A 226 -10.26 -10.51 -17.89
C LEU A 226 -10.28 -9.66 -16.62
N SER A 227 -10.83 -10.17 -15.51
CA SER A 227 -10.75 -9.46 -14.23
C SER A 227 -9.30 -9.31 -13.77
N LEU A 228 -8.47 -10.35 -13.87
CA LEU A 228 -7.03 -10.29 -13.58
C LEU A 228 -6.29 -9.22 -14.41
N THR A 229 -6.51 -9.17 -15.72
CA THR A 229 -5.83 -8.24 -16.63
C THR A 229 -6.26 -6.79 -16.42
N LEU A 230 -7.58 -6.55 -16.28
CA LEU A 230 -8.11 -5.23 -15.96
C LEU A 230 -7.63 -4.74 -14.59
N GLN A 231 -7.57 -5.63 -13.59
CA GLN A 231 -7.27 -5.27 -12.21
C GLN A 231 -5.77 -5.18 -11.88
N THR A 232 -4.88 -5.80 -12.68
CA THR A 232 -3.42 -5.75 -12.45
C THR A 232 -2.71 -4.68 -13.28
N GLY A 233 -3.36 -4.12 -14.30
CA GLY A 233 -2.82 -2.98 -15.05
C GLY A 233 -1.57 -3.28 -15.86
N THR A 234 -1.21 -4.55 -16.03
CA THR A 234 -0.03 -5.01 -16.78
C THR A 234 -0.07 -4.64 -18.27
N GLY A 235 -1.16 -4.02 -18.76
CA GLY A 235 -1.23 -3.52 -20.14
C GLY A 235 -1.09 -4.59 -21.21
N LEU A 236 -1.16 -5.87 -20.83
CA LEU A 236 -0.95 -6.97 -21.76
C LEU A 236 -2.10 -6.99 -22.76
N PRO A 237 -1.85 -6.89 -24.07
CA PRO A 237 -2.81 -7.34 -25.05
C PRO A 237 -2.86 -8.87 -24.94
N LEU A 238 -3.62 -9.39 -23.97
CA LEU A 238 -3.94 -10.81 -23.95
C LEU A 238 -4.81 -11.05 -25.19
N SER A 239 -4.23 -11.73 -26.19
CA SER A 239 -5.04 -12.34 -27.24
C SER A 239 -5.83 -13.48 -26.61
N LEU A 240 -7.09 -13.20 -26.29
CA LEU A 240 -8.00 -14.16 -25.68
C LEU A 240 -8.74 -14.88 -26.80
N THR A 241 -8.49 -16.18 -26.94
CA THR A 241 -9.28 -17.02 -27.86
C THR A 241 -10.06 -18.04 -27.03
N LEU A 242 -11.38 -17.94 -27.08
CA LEU A 242 -12.29 -18.91 -26.48
C LEU A 242 -12.65 -19.94 -27.55
N GLN A 243 -12.25 -21.20 -27.37
CA GLN A 243 -12.57 -22.28 -28.31
C GLN A 243 -13.48 -23.32 -27.64
N THR A 244 -14.59 -23.65 -28.29
CA THR A 244 -15.70 -24.45 -27.75
C THR A 244 -15.74 -25.91 -28.22
N ASN A 245 -14.74 -26.42 -28.94
CA ASN A 245 -14.81 -27.75 -29.56
C ASN A 245 -14.14 -28.86 -28.74
N GLN A 246 -14.88 -29.97 -28.54
CA GLN A 246 -14.60 -31.10 -27.63
C GLN A 246 -13.48 -32.07 -28.05
N HIS A 247 -12.72 -31.82 -29.12
CA HIS A 247 -11.65 -32.73 -29.53
C HIS A 247 -10.41 -31.98 -30.01
N PHE A 248 -9.45 -31.75 -29.11
CA PHE A 248 -8.07 -31.46 -29.50
C PHE A 248 -7.06 -32.01 -28.47
N LYS A 249 -6.03 -32.67 -28.99
CA LYS A 249 -4.75 -32.89 -28.29
C LYS A 249 -4.00 -31.57 -28.29
N VAL A 250 -3.66 -31.05 -27.11
CA VAL A 250 -2.87 -29.82 -26.95
C VAL A 250 -1.47 -30.07 -27.48
N HIS A 251 -1.16 -29.54 -28.67
CA HIS A 251 0.22 -29.31 -29.07
C HIS A 251 0.66 -27.99 -28.44
N ALA A 252 1.36 -28.07 -27.31
CA ALA A 252 2.00 -26.93 -26.70
C ALA A 252 3.11 -26.43 -27.64
N LEU A 253 2.82 -25.42 -28.45
CA LEU A 253 3.87 -24.57 -29.01
C LEU A 253 4.43 -23.71 -27.88
N ASN A 254 5.74 -23.44 -27.90
CA ASN A 254 6.50 -22.76 -26.84
C ASN A 254 5.95 -21.40 -26.37
N THR A 255 4.93 -20.85 -27.05
CA THR A 255 4.29 -19.55 -26.79
C THR A 255 2.86 -19.64 -26.25
N THR A 256 2.31 -20.85 -26.09
CA THR A 256 0.90 -21.07 -25.73
C THR A 256 0.77 -21.56 -24.29
N CYS A 257 0.10 -20.78 -23.44
CA CYS A 257 -0.18 -21.18 -22.06
C CYS A 257 -1.61 -21.74 -21.99
N VAL A 258 -1.70 -23.04 -21.71
CA VAL A 258 -2.96 -23.72 -21.44
C VAL A 258 -3.06 -23.81 -19.94
N ASP A 259 -4.00 -23.05 -19.37
CA ASP A 259 -4.14 -22.78 -17.94
C ASP A 259 -3.13 -21.72 -17.45
N LEU A 260 -3.63 -20.69 -16.76
CA LEU A 260 -2.79 -19.81 -15.94
C LEU A 260 -2.27 -20.70 -14.83
N THR A 261 -1.16 -21.41 -15.08
CA THR A 261 -0.66 -22.33 -14.08
C THR A 261 -0.09 -21.44 -12.99
N VAL A 262 -0.90 -21.24 -11.96
CA VAL A 262 -0.57 -20.79 -10.62
C VAL A 262 0.84 -21.24 -10.24
N LYS A 263 1.20 -22.47 -10.61
CA LYS A 263 2.53 -23.03 -10.47
C LYS A 263 3.64 -22.12 -11.03
N CYS A 264 3.55 -21.59 -12.25
CA CYS A 264 4.56 -20.66 -12.78
C CYS A 264 4.69 -19.38 -11.95
N LEU A 265 3.60 -18.84 -11.39
CA LEU A 265 3.68 -17.64 -10.55
C LEU A 265 4.36 -17.90 -9.21
N LEU A 266 4.13 -19.09 -8.67
CA LEU A 266 4.56 -19.50 -7.33
C LEU A 266 5.93 -20.18 -7.33
N THR A 267 6.35 -20.81 -8.43
CA THR A 267 7.58 -21.60 -8.51
C THR A 267 8.63 -21.00 -9.47
N SER A 268 8.37 -19.83 -10.08
CA SER A 268 9.42 -19.18 -10.88
C SER A 268 10.58 -18.77 -9.96
N PRO A 269 11.84 -18.93 -10.38
CA PRO A 269 13.01 -18.38 -9.68
C PRO A 269 13.06 -16.85 -9.76
#